data_AF-A0A442W8K7-F1
#
_entry.id   AF-A0A442W8K7-F1
#
_cell.length_a   1.000
_cell.length_b   1.000
_cell.length_c   1.000
_cell.angle_alpha   90.00
_cell.angle_beta   90.00
_cell.angle_gamma   90.00
#
_symmetry.space_group_name_H-M   'P 1'
#
loop_
_entity.id
_entity.type
_entity.pdbx_description
1 polymer ?
#
loop_
_entity_poly.entity_id
_entity_poly.type
_entity_poly.pdbx_seq_one_letter_code
_entity_poly.pdbx_strand_id
1 'polypeptide(L)'
;MVAATFEPGASVSETARSAGIHVSQLFRWRKELCQISAPSVPQLVAVEVVEALPAPQSPAQPPPISRPRKKSSMVTIELGGARRL
;
A
#
# COMPACT_ATOMS: atom_id res chain seq x y z
N MET A 1 1.78 16.40 -17.50
CA MET A 1 0.59 16.59 -16.66
C MET A 1 0.21 15.34 -15.88
N VAL A 2 -0.26 14.25 -16.51
CA VAL A 2 -0.62 13.01 -15.78
C VAL A 2 0.60 12.33 -15.15
N ALA A 3 1.73 12.25 -15.86
CA ALA A 3 2.98 11.69 -15.33
C ALA A 3 3.45 12.35 -14.02
N ALA A 4 3.32 13.69 -13.92
CA ALA A 4 3.72 14.46 -12.74
C ALA A 4 2.92 14.08 -11.48
N THR A 5 1.74 13.46 -11.64
CA THR A 5 0.95 13.01 -10.49
C THR A 5 1.53 11.75 -9.83
N PHE A 6 2.46 11.05 -10.48
CA PHE A 6 3.11 9.86 -9.92
C PHE A 6 4.35 10.18 -9.08
N GLU A 7 4.78 11.45 -9.05
CA GLU A 7 5.86 11.88 -8.17
C GLU A 7 5.48 11.71 -6.69
N PRO A 8 6.42 11.28 -5.83
CA PRO A 8 6.16 11.19 -4.39
C PRO A 8 5.69 12.53 -3.82
N GLY A 9 4.56 12.52 -3.11
CA GLY A 9 3.97 13.72 -2.54
C GLY A 9 3.09 14.54 -3.50
N ALA A 10 2.95 14.14 -4.77
CA ALA A 10 2.07 14.82 -5.70
C ALA A 10 0.58 14.63 -5.35
N SER A 11 -0.14 15.75 -5.25
CA SER A 11 -1.59 15.74 -5.08
C SER A 11 -2.30 15.74 -6.43
N VAL A 12 -3.10 14.69 -6.67
CA VAL A 12 -3.91 14.53 -7.90
C VAL A 12 -4.94 15.65 -8.01
N SER A 13 -5.61 16.00 -6.90
CA SER A 13 -6.64 17.03 -6.87
C SER A 13 -6.06 18.43 -7.11
N GLU A 14 -4.88 18.70 -6.57
CA GLU A 14 -4.17 19.96 -6.83
C GLU A 14 -3.73 20.06 -8.29
N THR A 15 -3.15 19.00 -8.83
CA THR A 15 -2.74 18.94 -10.25
C THR A 15 -3.95 19.15 -11.18
N ALA A 16 -5.09 18.53 -10.87
CA ALA A 16 -6.33 18.70 -11.62
C ALA A 16 -6.83 20.15 -11.58
N ARG A 17 -6.82 20.76 -10.38
CA ARG A 17 -7.21 22.17 -10.19
C ARG A 17 -6.31 23.11 -10.97
N SER A 18 -4.98 22.95 -10.87
CA SER A 18 -4.00 23.79 -11.57
C SER A 18 -4.08 23.64 -13.09
N ALA A 19 -4.47 22.47 -13.57
CA ALA A 19 -4.67 22.21 -15.00
C ALA A 19 -6.09 22.53 -15.51
N GLY A 20 -7.02 22.93 -14.64
CA GLY A 20 -8.41 23.21 -15.02
C GLY A 20 -9.20 21.99 -15.51
N ILE A 21 -8.79 20.77 -15.13
CA ILE A 21 -9.44 19.53 -15.54
C ILE A 21 -10.21 18.87 -14.40
N HIS A 22 -11.28 18.13 -14.74
CA HIS A 22 -12.03 17.40 -13.75
C HIS A 22 -11.21 16.23 -13.18
N VAL A 23 -11.19 16.12 -11.85
CA VAL A 23 -10.40 15.13 -11.10
C VAL A 23 -10.63 13.70 -11.60
N SER A 24 -11.88 13.33 -11.92
CA SER A 24 -12.19 11.97 -12.43
C SER A 24 -11.53 11.64 -13.76
N GLN A 25 -11.30 12.61 -14.65
CA GLN A 25 -10.57 12.37 -15.90
C GLN A 25 -9.11 12.03 -15.61
N LEU A 26 -8.49 12.78 -14.70
CA LEU A 26 -7.12 12.55 -14.28
C LEU A 26 -6.95 11.17 -13.61
N PHE A 27 -7.90 10.75 -12.78
CA PHE A 27 -7.92 9.40 -12.21
C PHE A 27 -8.05 8.31 -13.28
N ARG A 28 -8.92 8.50 -14.27
CA ARG A 28 -9.09 7.54 -15.36
C ARG A 28 -7.79 7.39 -16.17
N TRP A 29 -7.17 8.49 -16.57
CA TRP A 29 -5.90 8.45 -17.30
C TRP A 29 -4.76 7.84 -16.47
N ARG A 30 -4.69 8.12 -15.16
CA ARG A 30 -3.73 7.45 -14.27
C ARG A 30 -3.91 5.94 -14.29
N LYS A 31 -5.16 5.47 -14.20
CA LYS A 31 -5.47 4.04 -14.24
C LYS A 31 -5.08 3.42 -15.58
N GLU A 32 -5.39 4.07 -16.69
CA GLU A 32 -5.00 3.62 -18.04
C GLU A 32 -3.48 3.49 -18.17
N LEU A 33 -2.70 4.48 -17.73
CA LEU A 33 -1.23 4.41 -17.75
C LEU A 33 -0.67 3.30 -16.84
N CYS A 34 -1.18 3.15 -15.62
CA CYS A 34 -0.75 2.06 -14.74
C CYS A 34 -1.07 0.68 -15.31
N GLN A 35 -2.19 0.51 -16.03
CA GLN A 35 -2.53 -0.76 -16.66
C GLN A 35 -1.60 -1.08 -17.83
N ILE A 36 -1.20 -0.08 -18.62
CA ILE A 36 -0.28 -0.25 -19.75
C ILE A 36 1.15 -0.54 -19.27
N SER A 37 1.57 0.11 -18.18
CA SER A 37 2.92 -0.01 -17.63
C SER A 37 3.08 -1.12 -16.58
N ALA A 38 1.99 -1.73 -16.11
CA ALA A 38 2.08 -2.82 -15.16
C ALA A 38 2.75 -4.04 -15.82
N PRO A 39 3.78 -4.65 -15.20
CA PRO A 39 4.22 -5.96 -15.62
C PRO A 39 3.04 -6.93 -15.47
N SER A 40 2.84 -7.80 -16.48
CA SER A 40 1.72 -8.77 -16.58
C SER A 40 1.49 -9.57 -15.28
N VAL A 41 2.55 -9.74 -14.49
CA VAL A 41 2.49 -10.24 -13.11
C VAL A 41 3.63 -9.55 -12.33
N PRO A 42 3.41 -9.02 -11.10
CA PRO A 42 4.52 -8.58 -10.27
C PRO A 42 5.44 -9.78 -10.00
N GLN A 43 6.70 -9.68 -10.42
CA GLN A 43 7.70 -10.73 -10.16
C GLN A 43 8.09 -10.67 -8.69
N LEU A 44 7.43 -11.48 -7.87
CA LEU A 44 7.77 -11.64 -6.47
C LEU A 44 9.07 -12.45 -6.40
N VAL A 45 10.13 -11.84 -5.88
CA VAL A 45 11.40 -12.52 -5.63
C VAL A 45 11.37 -13.11 -4.23
N ALA A 46 11.62 -14.41 -4.11
CA ALA A 46 11.80 -15.04 -2.81
C ALA A 46 13.05 -14.47 -2.13
N VAL A 47 12.85 -13.82 -0.97
CA VAL A 47 13.94 -13.38 -0.11
C VAL A 47 14.19 -14.48 0.89
N GLU A 48 15.38 -15.09 0.85
CA GLU A 48 15.80 -15.99 1.93
C GLU A 48 16.07 -15.16 3.19
N VAL A 49 15.27 -15.40 4.23
CA VAL A 49 15.52 -14.84 5.55
C VAL A 49 16.63 -15.68 6.18
N VAL A 50 17.88 -15.25 5.99
CA VAL A 50 19.01 -15.80 6.74
C VAL A 50 18.80 -15.43 8.20
N GLU A 51 18.72 -16.44 9.07
CA GLU A 51 18.70 -16.26 10.52
C GLU A 51 19.89 -15.40 10.91
N ALA A 52 19.63 -14.20 11.45
CA ALA A 52 20.68 -13.31 11.89
C ALA A 52 21.52 -14.04 12.93
N LEU A 53 22.82 -14.17 12.65
CA LEU A 53 23.82 -14.72 13.56
C LEU A 53 23.60 -14.11 14.95
N PRO A 54 23.58 -14.91 16.04
CA PRO A 54 23.21 -14.41 17.34
C PRO A 54 24.10 -13.23 17.70
N ALA A 55 23.49 -12.07 17.94
CA ALA A 55 24.19 -10.87 18.35
C ALA A 55 25.06 -11.21 19.58
N PRO A 56 26.29 -10.68 19.68
CA PRO A 56 27.10 -10.81 20.89
C PRO A 56 26.25 -10.39 22.08
N GLN A 57 26.19 -11.24 23.10
CA GLN A 57 25.34 -11.00 24.27
C GLN A 57 25.78 -9.69 24.94
N SER A 58 24.99 -8.64 24.75
CA SER A 58 25.10 -7.41 25.52
C SER A 58 24.64 -7.72 26.95
N PRO A 59 25.35 -7.25 27.99
CA PRO A 59 25.04 -7.63 29.37
C PRO A 59 23.62 -7.18 29.76
N ALA A 60 22.82 -8.18 30.14
CA ALA A 60 21.54 -8.14 30.86
C ALA A 60 20.74 -6.82 30.79
N GLN A 61 19.94 -6.66 29.74
CA GLN A 61 18.80 -5.75 29.79
C GLN A 61 17.67 -6.40 30.61
N PRO A 62 17.00 -5.69 31.55
CA PRO A 62 15.92 -6.24 32.37
C PRO A 62 14.76 -6.76 31.49
N PRO A 63 14.02 -7.79 31.96
CA PRO A 63 13.08 -8.52 31.12
C PRO A 63 12.01 -7.57 30.54
N PRO A 64 11.71 -7.67 29.23
CA PRO A 64 10.60 -6.92 28.66
C PRO A 64 9.31 -7.37 29.33
N ILE A 65 8.60 -6.42 29.93
CA ILE A 65 7.28 -6.63 30.53
C ILE A 65 6.38 -7.22 29.42
N SER A 66 5.94 -8.46 29.60
CA SER A 66 5.02 -9.15 28.70
C SER A 66 3.72 -8.36 28.65
N ARG A 67 3.52 -7.58 27.59
CA ARG A 67 2.25 -6.92 27.33
C ARG A 67 1.33 -7.99 26.75
N PRO A 68 0.14 -8.23 27.33
CA PRO A 68 -0.78 -9.23 26.82
C PRO A 68 -1.12 -8.89 25.36
N ARG A 69 -0.80 -9.84 24.47
CA ARG A 69 -1.05 -9.75 23.03
C ARG A 69 -2.54 -9.48 22.85
N LYS A 70 -2.91 -8.27 22.41
CA LYS A 70 -4.31 -7.93 22.09
C LYS A 70 -4.83 -8.99 21.13
N LYS A 71 -5.91 -9.68 21.52
CA LYS A 71 -6.60 -10.67 20.68
C LYS A 71 -6.88 -9.99 19.33
N SER A 72 -6.56 -10.68 18.22
CA SER A 72 -6.94 -10.23 16.89
C SER A 72 -8.46 -10.14 16.82
N SER A 73 -9.00 -8.92 16.73
CA SER A 73 -10.43 -8.72 16.52
C SER A 73 -10.75 -9.05 15.07
N MET A 74 -11.42 -10.18 14.85
CA MET A 74 -11.96 -10.54 13.55
C MET A 74 -13.19 -9.67 13.27
N VAL A 75 -13.24 -9.02 12.10
CA VAL A 75 -14.37 -8.22 11.65
C VAL A 75 -14.97 -8.90 10.43
N THR A 76 -16.26 -9.25 10.48
CA THR A 76 -17.01 -9.83 9.36
C THR A 76 -17.85 -8.74 8.72
N ILE A 77 -17.80 -8.63 7.38
CA ILE A 77 -18.61 -7.69 6.59
C ILE A 77 -19.54 -8.51 5.72
N GLU A 78 -20.84 -8.42 5.97
CA GLU A 78 -21.89 -9.01 5.12
C GLU A 78 -22.10 -8.14 3.88
N LEU A 79 -21.95 -8.74 2.70
CA LEU A 79 -22.22 -8.06 1.44
C LEU A 79 -23.63 -8.43 0.96
N GLY A 80 -24.59 -7.53 1.19
CA GLY A 80 -25.95 -7.68 0.68
C GLY A 80 -25.96 -7.79 -0.85
N GLY A 81 -26.65 -8.81 -1.38
CA GLY A 81 -26.65 -9.16 -2.80
C GLY A 81 -27.05 -7.98 -3.69
N ALA A 82 -26.14 -7.58 -4.58
CA ALA A 82 -26.39 -6.56 -5.58
C ALA A 82 -27.47 -7.05 -6.57
N ARG A 83 -28.58 -6.32 -6.64
CA ARG A 83 -29.58 -6.51 -7.70
C ARG A 83 -28.97 -6.02 -9.01
N ARG A 84 -28.84 -6.91 -9.99
CA ARG A 84 -28.52 -6.52 -11.37
C ARG A 84 -29.80 -5.95 -11.97
N LEU A 85 -29.76 -4.68 -12.40
CA LEU A 85 -30.74 -4.08 -13.30
C LEU A 85 -30.34 -4.40 -14.74
#